data_AF-A0A010RJL9-F1
#
_entry.id   AF-A0A010RJL9-F1
#
_cell.length_a   1.000
_cell.length_b   1.000
_cell.length_c   1.000
_cell.angle_alpha   90.00
_cell.angle_beta   90.00
_cell.angle_gamma   90.00
#
_symmetry.space_group_name_H-M   'P 1'
#
loop_
_entity.id
_entity.type
_entity.pdbx_description
1 polymer ?
#
loop_
_entity_poly.entity_id
_entity_poly.type
_entity_poly.pdbx_seq_one_letter_code
_entity_poly.pdbx_strand_id
1 'polypeptide(L)'
;EEKDLEKLSSLGHFLKGSSATLGLVKVRDSCEKIQRYGKKENEDGTPETDEKLCLERIEKTLKDLKTEYEDAEKLLKKFFGTEEEED
;
A
#
# COMPACT_ATOMS: atom_id res chain seq x y z
N GLU A 1 16.36 -12.03 1.70
CA GLU A 1 15.80 -11.10 0.70
C GLU A 1 16.51 -9.76 0.84
N GLU A 2 17.00 -9.19 -0.25
CA GLU A 2 17.51 -7.81 -0.24
C GLU A 2 16.33 -6.88 0.04
N LYS A 3 16.40 -6.18 1.18
CA LYS A 3 15.39 -5.22 1.61
C LYS A 3 15.63 -3.88 0.92
N ASP A 4 15.41 -3.86 -0.39
CA ASP A 4 15.61 -2.69 -1.25
C ASP A 4 14.48 -1.67 -1.05
N LEU A 5 14.76 -0.64 -0.24
CA LEU A 5 13.86 0.47 0.05
C LEU A 5 13.48 1.27 -1.20
N GLU A 6 14.39 1.42 -2.16
CA GLU A 6 14.13 2.17 -3.40
C GLU A 6 13.14 1.41 -4.30
N LYS A 7 13.31 0.10 -4.41
CA LYS A 7 12.34 -0.78 -5.10
C LYS A 7 10.98 -0.76 -4.42
N LEU A 8 10.94 -0.82 -3.09
CA LEU A 8 9.69 -0.72 -2.31
C LEU A 8 8.99 0.63 -2.54
N SER A 9 9.76 1.73 -2.58
CA SER A 9 9.25 3.06 -2.91
C SER A 9 8.62 3.11 -4.30
N SER A 10 9.31 2.54 -5.29
CA SER A 10 8.84 2.49 -6.68
C SER A 10 7.55 1.69 -6.84
N LEU A 11 7.42 0.54 -6.14
CA LEU A 11 6.20 -0.25 -6.13
C LEU A 11 5.05 0.47 -5.41
N GLY A 12 5.33 1.12 -4.28
CA GLY A 12 4.37 1.96 -3.57
C GLY A 12 3.85 3.09 -4.48
N HIS A 13 4.75 3.76 -5.21
CA HIS A 13 4.37 4.81 -6.17
C HIS A 13 3.45 4.29 -7.28
N PHE A 14 3.79 3.13 -7.87
CA PHE A 14 3.02 2.52 -8.93
C PHE A 14 1.59 2.17 -8.49
N LEU A 15 1.46 1.45 -7.37
CA LEU A 15 0.15 1.04 -6.83
C LEU A 15 -0.68 2.23 -6.35
N LYS A 16 -0.04 3.27 -5.80
CA LYS A 16 -0.71 4.52 -5.45
C LYS A 16 -1.41 5.16 -6.65
N GLY A 17 -0.75 5.20 -7.82
CA GLY A 17 -1.32 5.78 -9.04
C GLY A 17 -2.58 5.03 -9.51
N SER A 18 -2.51 3.70 -9.56
CA SER A 18 -3.63 2.85 -9.96
C SER A 18 -4.82 2.95 -8.98
N SER A 19 -4.56 2.88 -7.67
CA SER A 19 -5.61 2.97 -6.64
C SER A 19 -6.26 4.35 -6.58
N ALA A 20 -5.50 5.43 -6.76
CA ALA A 20 -6.05 6.79 -6.84
C ALA A 20 -7.02 6.96 -8.01
N THR A 21 -6.71 6.36 -9.17
CA THR A 21 -7.54 6.44 -10.38
C THR A 21 -8.91 5.79 -10.18
N LEU A 22 -8.97 4.70 -9.39
CA LEU A 22 -10.20 3.97 -9.07
C LEU A 22 -10.93 4.50 -7.82
N GLY A 23 -10.41 5.54 -7.17
CA GLY A 23 -11.00 6.09 -5.94
C GLY A 23 -10.83 5.21 -4.70
N LEU A 24 -9.88 4.26 -4.71
CA LEU A 24 -9.59 3.36 -3.59
C LEU A 24 -8.72 4.08 -2.54
N VAL A 25 -9.31 5.03 -1.81
CA VAL A 25 -8.60 5.98 -0.93
C VAL A 25 -7.71 5.29 0.11
N LYS A 26 -8.20 4.25 0.80
CA LYS A 26 -7.41 3.54 1.82
C LYS A 26 -6.16 2.87 1.23
N VAL A 27 -6.35 2.12 0.14
CA VAL A 27 -5.28 1.47 -0.62
C VAL A 27 -4.25 2.50 -1.08
N ARG A 28 -4.71 3.65 -1.63
CA ARG A 28 -3.84 4.75 -2.05
C ARG A 28 -2.99 5.27 -0.90
N ASP A 29 -3.59 5.52 0.26
CA ASP A 29 -2.89 6.11 1.41
C ASP A 29 -1.84 5.15 1.97
N SER A 30 -2.15 3.86 2.07
CA SER A 30 -1.19 2.82 2.44
C SER A 30 -0.04 2.70 1.42
N CYS A 31 -0.32 2.81 0.12
CA CYS A 31 0.73 2.85 -0.91
C CYS A 31 1.61 4.11 -0.79
N GLU A 32 1.05 5.26 -0.42
CA GLU A 32 1.83 6.48 -0.16
C GLU A 32 2.77 6.32 1.04
N LYS A 33 2.31 5.68 2.12
CA LYS A 33 3.16 5.37 3.28
C LYS A 33 4.35 4.48 2.89
N ILE A 34 4.10 3.41 2.14
CA ILE A 34 5.17 2.54 1.61
C ILE A 34 6.14 3.34 0.74
N GLN A 35 5.63 4.23 -0.12
CA GLN A 35 6.45 5.12 -0.93
C GLN A 35 7.38 5.99 -0.07
N ARG A 36 6.84 6.65 0.96
CA ARG A 36 7.60 7.56 1.84
C ARG A 36 8.64 6.81 2.66
N TYR A 37 8.28 5.70 3.30
CA TYR A 37 9.22 4.88 4.04
C TYR A 37 10.33 4.32 3.15
N GLY A 38 10.01 3.94 1.90
CA GLY A 38 11.02 3.54 0.92
C GLY A 38 11.97 4.68 0.51
N LYS A 39 11.54 5.94 0.61
CA LYS A 39 12.40 7.13 0.45
C LYS A 39 13.15 7.52 1.71
N LYS A 40 13.03 6.76 2.80
CA LYS A 40 13.56 7.13 4.12
C LYS A 40 12.94 8.43 4.63
N GLU A 41 11.62 8.53 4.50
CA GLU A 41 10.81 9.64 4.98
C GLU A 41 9.71 9.13 5.94
N ASN A 42 9.34 9.94 6.92
CA ASN A 42 8.12 9.78 7.72
C ASN A 42 6.87 10.16 6.90
N GLU A 43 5.68 9.93 7.47
CA GLU A 43 4.41 10.26 6.81
C GLU A 43 4.27 11.78 6.49
N ASP A 44 4.90 12.63 7.31
CA ASP A 44 4.93 14.09 7.12
C ASP A 44 6.01 14.55 6.12
N GLY A 45 6.82 13.64 5.57
CA GLY A 45 7.92 13.94 4.65
C GLY A 45 9.24 14.32 5.33
N THR A 46 9.32 14.29 6.66
CA THR A 46 10.60 14.48 7.36
C THR A 46 11.53 13.28 7.16
N PRO A 47 12.86 13.47 7.08
CA PRO A 47 13.79 12.35 6.93
C PRO A 47 13.72 11.35 8.09
N GLU A 48 13.86 10.06 7.78
CA GLU A 48 13.98 8.96 8.71
C GLU A 48 15.29 8.20 8.43
N THR A 49 16.29 8.38 9.29
CA THR A 49 17.63 7.81 9.07
C THR A 49 17.72 6.32 9.43
N ASP A 50 16.75 5.79 10.17
CA ASP A 50 16.72 4.37 10.53
C ASP A 50 16.03 3.53 9.44
N GLU A 51 16.86 2.89 8.62
CA GLU A 51 16.39 1.97 7.58
C GLU A 51 15.63 0.77 8.14
N LYS A 52 15.99 0.26 9.33
CA LYS A 52 15.28 -0.87 9.94
C LYS A 52 13.87 -0.45 10.32
N LEU A 53 13.73 0.73 10.92
CA LEU A 53 12.43 1.31 11.24
C LEU A 53 11.58 1.54 9.98
N CYS A 54 12.17 2.03 8.89
CA CYS A 54 11.48 2.15 7.60
C CYS A 54 10.95 0.80 7.13
N LEU A 55 11.76 -0.25 7.21
CA LEU A 55 11.37 -1.60 6.79
C LEU A 55 10.28 -2.21 7.67
N GLU A 56 10.36 -2.03 8.99
CA GLU A 56 9.33 -2.47 9.93
C GLU A 56 8.00 -1.76 9.66
N ARG A 57 8.03 -0.45 9.39
CA ARG A 57 6.84 0.33 9.02
C ARG A 57 6.27 -0.09 7.67
N ILE A 58 7.10 -0.39 6.69
CA ILE A 58 6.65 -0.95 5.41
C ILE A 58 5.97 -2.31 5.63
N GLU A 59 6.56 -3.20 6.42
CA GLU A 59 5.97 -4.51 6.69
C GLU A 59 4.60 -4.39 7.38
N LYS A 60 4.49 -3.49 8.36
CA LYS A 60 3.20 -3.20 9.02
C LYS A 60 2.18 -2.65 8.03
N THR A 61 2.57 -1.64 7.26
CA THR A 61 1.69 -1.00 6.26
C THR A 61 1.26 -2.00 5.19
N LEU A 62 2.11 -2.96 4.82
CA LEU A 62 1.78 -4.00 3.85
C LEU A 62 0.71 -4.96 4.37
N LYS A 63 0.67 -5.24 5.68
CA LYS A 63 -0.40 -6.03 6.30
C LYS A 63 -1.73 -5.29 6.20
N ASP A 64 -1.74 -3.99 6.53
CA ASP A 64 -2.92 -3.15 6.43
C ASP A 64 -3.41 -3.03 4.98
N LEU A 65 -2.50 -2.79 4.03
CA LEU A 65 -2.78 -2.69 2.59
C LEU A 65 -3.46 -3.94 2.02
N LYS A 66 -3.09 -5.14 2.49
CA LYS A 66 -3.71 -6.39 2.04
C LYS A 66 -5.17 -6.48 2.46
N THR A 67 -5.47 -6.15 3.72
CA THR A 67 -6.85 -6.11 4.21
C THR A 67 -7.67 -5.05 3.46
N GLU A 68 -7.11 -3.87 3.25
CA GLU A 68 -7.78 -2.80 2.50
C GLU A 68 -8.05 -3.17 1.05
N TYR A 69 -7.13 -3.93 0.42
CA TYR A 69 -7.30 -4.46 -0.92
C TYR A 69 -8.41 -5.51 -0.98
N GLU A 70 -8.44 -6.47 -0.05
CA GLU A 70 -9.48 -7.49 0.02
C GLU A 70 -10.87 -6.87 0.26
N ASP A 71 -10.96 -5.86 1.11
CA ASP A 71 -12.21 -5.11 1.35
C ASP A 71 -12.68 -4.39 0.09
N ALA A 72 -11.76 -3.74 -0.64
CA ALA A 72 -12.05 -3.09 -1.91
C ALA A 72 -12.51 -4.11 -2.97
N GLU A 73 -11.84 -5.25 -3.07
CA GLU A 73 -12.19 -6.32 -4.00
C GLU A 73 -13.61 -6.84 -3.72
N LYS A 74 -13.92 -7.17 -2.47
CA LYS A 74 -15.26 -7.63 -2.06
C LYS A 74 -16.33 -6.60 -2.41
N LEU A 75 -16.08 -5.32 -2.11
CA LEU A 75 -17.02 -4.25 -2.42
C LEU A 75 -17.25 -4.10 -3.93
N LEU A 76 -16.19 -4.17 -4.73
CA LEU A 76 -16.28 -4.07 -6.19
C LEU A 76 -17.00 -5.28 -6.79
N LYS A 77 -16.69 -6.50 -6.34
CA LYS A 77 -17.38 -7.73 -6.77
C LYS A 77 -18.88 -7.63 -6.50
N LYS A 78 -19.26 -7.19 -5.30
CA LYS A 78 -20.64 -6.93 -4.93
C LYS A 78 -21.31 -5.89 -5.82
N PHE A 79 -20.63 -4.77 -6.07
CA PHE A 79 -21.17 -3.67 -6.86
C PHE A 79 -21.41 -4.06 -8.32
N PHE A 80 -20.51 -4.84 -8.91
CA PHE A 80 -20.61 -5.31 -10.31
C PHE A 80 -21.40 -6.61 -10.47
N GLY A 81 -21.86 -7.23 -9.38
CA GLY A 81 -22.60 -8.50 -9.41
C GLY A 81 -21.75 -9.68 -9.88
N THR A 82 -20.44 -9.66 -9.59
CA THR A 82 -19.50 -10.73 -9.93
C THR A 82 -19.07 -11.51 -8.68
N GLU A 83 -19.91 -11.57 -7.66
CA GLU A 83 -19.72 -12.50 -6.54
C GLU A 83 -19.82 -13.91 -7.13
N GLU A 84 -18.73 -14.68 -7.09
CA GLU A 84 -18.80 -16.11 -7.31
C GLU A 84 -19.63 -16.68 -6.15
N GLU A 85 -20.71 -17.39 -6.46
CA GLU A 85 -21.45 -18.17 -5.46
C GLU A 85 -20.46 -19.19 -4.85
N GLU A 86 -20.06 -18.99 -3.59
CA GLU A 86 -19.29 -19.99 -2.85
C GLU A 86 -20.24 -21.17 -2.52
N ASP A 87 -20.16 -22.24 -3.32
CA ASP A 87 -20.77 -23.57 -3.05
C ASP A 87 -20.14 -24.29 -1.84
#